data_AF-A0A4S2AA19-F1
#
_entry.id   AF-A0A4S2AA19-F1
#
_cell.length_a   1.000
_cell.length_b   1.000
_cell.length_c   1.000
_cell.angle_alpha   90.00
_cell.angle_beta   90.00
_cell.angle_gamma   90.00
#
_symmetry.space_group_name_H-M   'P 1'
#
loop_
_entity.id
_entity.type
_entity.pdbx_description
1 polymer ?
#
loop_
_entity_poly.entity_id
_entity_poly.type
_entity_poly.pdbx_seq_one_letter_code
_entity_poly.pdbx_strand_id
1 'polypeptide(L)'
;MNKLLILAVLSMCTLFCNAQNAIYEDIFDVMADGSIYKIYSMIDDFDAQTDLRNQKRKTGYSYDFKVGSASYTLKTCIFQEWDENENEGFNVLSLYKNGRIELELMQPDIWTYVYSGGSAIDFRDYTDNQFFIPIKLSPISLAMVFLGWPYGGDMPYMTIVVATEKEANIV
;
A
#
# COMPACT_ATOMS: atom_id res chain seq x y z
N MET A 1 -47.27 -13.67 39.83
CA MET A 1 -45.87 -13.20 39.69
C MET A 1 -45.32 -13.67 38.35
N ASN A 2 -44.72 -12.71 37.62
CA ASN A 2 -43.64 -12.88 36.64
C ASN A 2 -43.91 -13.61 35.32
N LYS A 3 -44.75 -13.02 34.45
CA LYS A 3 -44.59 -13.19 32.99
C LYS A 3 -44.49 -11.87 32.21
N LEU A 4 -44.85 -10.74 32.81
CA LEU A 4 -44.66 -9.42 32.17
C LEU A 4 -43.23 -8.85 32.31
N LEU A 5 -42.39 -9.39 33.20
CA LEU A 5 -41.05 -8.84 33.44
C LEU A 5 -40.00 -9.32 32.41
N ILE A 6 -40.28 -10.37 31.63
CA ILE A 6 -39.30 -10.97 30.72
C ILE A 6 -39.30 -10.27 29.34
N LEU A 7 -40.43 -9.68 28.92
CA LEU A 7 -40.49 -8.95 27.64
C LEU A 7 -39.80 -7.58 27.69
N ALA A 8 -39.68 -6.96 28.87
CA ALA A 8 -39.02 -5.66 29.02
C ALA A 8 -37.49 -5.76 29.04
N VAL A 9 -36.92 -6.92 29.37
CA VAL A 9 -35.46 -7.13 29.41
C VAL A 9 -34.91 -7.53 28.04
N LEU A 10 -35.69 -8.26 27.22
CA LEU A 10 -35.25 -8.60 25.84
C LEU A 10 -35.38 -7.43 24.85
N SER A 11 -36.19 -6.41 25.15
CA SER A 11 -36.30 -5.20 24.33
C SER A 11 -35.14 -4.21 24.52
N MET A 12 -34.28 -4.40 25.53
CA MET A 12 -33.13 -3.53 25.79
C MET A 12 -31.82 -4.07 25.20
N CYS A 13 -31.80 -5.30 24.68
CA CYS A 13 -30.61 -5.87 24.03
C CYS A 13 -30.53 -5.58 22.53
N THR A 14 -31.50 -4.89 21.94
CA THR A 14 -31.48 -4.49 20.51
C THR A 14 -31.08 -3.03 20.29
N LEU A 15 -30.70 -2.30 21.35
CA LEU A 15 -30.10 -0.98 21.26
C LEU A 15 -28.62 -1.14 21.57
N PHE A 16 -27.77 -0.58 20.71
CA PHE A 16 -26.30 -0.62 20.75
C PHE A 16 -25.62 -1.86 20.12
N CYS A 17 -26.14 -2.36 19.00
CA CYS A 17 -25.20 -2.51 17.87
C CYS A 17 -25.05 -1.11 17.27
N ASN A 18 -24.30 -0.25 17.95
CA ASN A 18 -23.63 0.83 17.26
C ASN A 18 -22.62 0.11 16.36
N ALA A 19 -23.04 -0.30 15.16
CA ALA A 19 -22.14 -0.18 14.03
C ALA A 19 -21.59 1.23 14.18
N GLN A 20 -20.31 1.35 14.52
CA GLN A 20 -19.66 2.65 14.46
C GLN A 20 -19.99 3.15 13.05
N ASN A 21 -20.89 4.13 12.97
CA ASN A 21 -20.91 5.06 11.87
C ASN A 21 -19.61 5.86 12.02
N ALA A 22 -18.47 5.16 11.92
CA ALA A 22 -17.25 5.78 11.51
C ALA A 22 -17.64 6.35 10.15
N ILE A 23 -17.72 7.68 10.10
CA ILE A 23 -17.56 8.37 8.84
C ILE A 23 -16.19 7.86 8.39
N TYR A 24 -16.18 6.88 7.48
CA TYR A 24 -14.94 6.42 6.87
C TYR A 24 -14.44 7.65 6.13
N GLU A 25 -13.40 8.27 6.66
CA GLU A 25 -12.71 9.34 5.97
C GLU A 25 -11.89 8.66 4.87
N ASP A 26 -12.16 9.04 3.62
CA ASP A 26 -11.41 8.53 2.48
C ASP A 26 -9.96 9.01 2.59
N ILE A 27 -9.00 8.08 2.56
CA ILE A 27 -7.56 8.41 2.70
C ILE A 27 -7.08 9.23 1.48
N PHE A 28 -7.74 9.03 0.34
CA PHE A 28 -7.52 9.76 -0.90
C PHE A 28 -8.74 9.67 -1.82
N ASP A 29 -8.79 10.57 -2.80
CA ASP A 29 -9.78 10.58 -3.87
C ASP A 29 -9.11 10.57 -5.25
N VAL A 30 -9.72 9.88 -6.20
CA VAL A 30 -9.35 10.00 -7.62
C VAL A 30 -10.45 10.73 -8.37
N MET A 31 -10.13 11.92 -8.85
CA MET A 31 -11.05 12.77 -9.60
C MET A 31 -11.34 12.18 -10.98
N ALA A 32 -12.46 12.61 -11.59
CA ALA A 32 -12.87 12.12 -12.90
C ALA A 32 -11.85 12.40 -14.03
N ASP A 33 -10.99 13.42 -13.86
CA ASP A 33 -9.91 13.74 -14.80
C ASP A 33 -8.61 12.95 -14.54
N GLY A 34 -8.63 12.03 -13.56
CA GLY A 34 -7.49 11.24 -13.14
C GLY A 34 -6.55 11.95 -12.15
N SER A 35 -6.87 13.15 -11.67
CA SER A 35 -6.10 13.78 -10.59
C SER A 35 -6.26 13.01 -9.28
N ILE A 36 -5.20 12.93 -8.50
CA ILE A 36 -5.19 12.29 -7.18
C ILE A 36 -5.23 13.37 -6.10
N TYR A 37 -6.28 13.38 -5.29
CA TYR A 37 -6.37 14.21 -4.09
C TYR A 37 -6.00 13.37 -2.87
N LYS A 38 -5.09 13.89 -2.04
CA LYS A 38 -4.48 13.16 -0.93
C LYS A 38 -4.84 13.81 0.40
N ILE A 39 -5.17 13.00 1.40
CA ILE A 39 -5.30 13.50 2.77
C ILE A 39 -3.96 13.34 3.49
N TYR A 40 -3.13 14.39 3.40
CA TYR A 40 -1.77 14.37 3.97
C TYR A 40 -1.69 14.02 5.45
N SER A 41 -2.73 14.31 6.24
CA SER A 41 -2.77 13.95 7.66
C SER A 41 -2.89 12.44 7.91
N MET A 42 -3.14 11.65 6.87
CA MET A 42 -3.23 10.18 6.91
C MET A 42 -2.03 9.49 6.26
N ILE A 43 -1.05 10.27 5.80
CA ILE A 43 0.17 9.76 5.17
C ILE A 43 1.32 10.03 6.13
N ASP A 44 1.95 8.96 6.60
CA ASP A 44 3.16 9.09 7.39
C ASP A 44 4.31 9.60 6.50
N ASP A 45 5.11 10.51 7.06
CA ASP A 45 6.32 10.98 6.39
C ASP A 45 7.29 9.83 6.23
N PHE A 46 7.85 9.69 5.02
CA PHE A 46 8.93 8.76 4.74
C PHE A 46 10.15 9.17 5.56
N ASP A 47 10.78 8.22 6.28
CA ASP A 47 11.83 8.52 7.26
C ASP A 47 12.97 9.35 6.64
N ALA A 48 12.94 10.65 6.93
CA ALA A 48 13.83 11.64 6.35
C ALA A 48 15.20 11.68 7.03
N GLN A 49 15.42 10.86 8.07
CA GLN A 49 16.64 10.92 8.87
C GLN A 49 17.88 10.35 8.16
N THR A 50 17.69 9.54 7.11
CA THR A 50 18.79 8.94 6.35
C THR A 50 18.81 9.47 4.91
N ASP A 51 19.92 10.09 4.48
CA ASP A 51 20.08 10.45 3.06
C ASP A 51 20.43 9.21 2.23
N LEU A 52 19.40 8.61 1.64
CA LEU A 52 19.49 7.39 0.85
C LEU A 52 19.91 7.63 -0.61
N ARG A 53 19.95 8.88 -1.08
CA ARG A 53 20.14 9.22 -2.50
C ARG A 53 21.50 8.80 -3.06
N ASN A 54 22.53 8.82 -2.21
CA ASN A 54 23.91 8.49 -2.60
C ASN A 54 24.27 7.01 -2.37
N GLN A 55 23.34 6.21 -1.84
CA GLN A 55 23.57 4.80 -1.58
C GLN A 55 23.69 4.02 -2.89
N LYS A 56 24.65 3.09 -2.94
CA LYS A 56 24.82 2.23 -4.11
C LYS A 56 23.63 1.29 -4.22
N ARG A 57 23.13 1.11 -5.43
CA ARG A 57 21.96 0.28 -5.73
C ARG A 57 22.40 -0.99 -6.45
N LYS A 58 21.87 -2.13 -6.04
CA LYS A 58 21.87 -3.37 -6.81
C LYS A 58 20.63 -3.34 -7.72
N THR A 59 20.81 -3.68 -8.99
CA THR A 59 19.71 -3.77 -9.94
C THR A 59 18.70 -4.81 -9.44
N GLY A 60 17.45 -4.40 -9.25
CA GLY A 60 16.36 -5.31 -8.97
C GLY A 60 15.57 -5.65 -10.24
N TYR A 61 14.26 -5.83 -10.09
CA TYR A 61 13.38 -6.31 -11.15
C TYR A 61 12.59 -5.17 -11.80
N SER A 62 12.03 -5.47 -12.97
CA SER A 62 11.15 -4.57 -13.72
C SER A 62 9.81 -5.25 -14.00
N TYR A 63 8.74 -4.47 -13.96
CA TYR A 63 7.38 -4.94 -14.22
C TYR A 63 6.60 -3.90 -15.02
N ASP A 64 6.16 -4.29 -16.21
CA ASP A 64 5.38 -3.42 -17.10
C ASP A 64 3.88 -3.66 -16.90
N PHE A 65 3.12 -2.56 -16.82
CA PHE A 65 1.67 -2.59 -16.69
C PHE A 65 1.01 -1.38 -17.35
N LYS A 66 -0.31 -1.40 -17.43
CA LYS A 66 -1.09 -0.29 -17.99
C LYS A 66 -2.15 0.18 -17.01
N VAL A 67 -2.40 1.48 -17.04
CA VAL A 67 -3.51 2.13 -16.35
C VAL A 67 -4.24 2.99 -17.38
N GLY A 68 -5.46 2.59 -17.76
CA GLY A 68 -6.12 3.11 -18.95
C GLY A 68 -5.23 2.94 -20.19
N SER A 69 -4.94 4.06 -20.86
CA SER A 69 -4.05 4.17 -22.02
C SER A 69 -2.58 4.41 -21.67
N ALA A 70 -2.28 4.79 -20.42
CA ALA A 70 -0.91 5.06 -19.98
C ALA A 70 -0.12 3.77 -19.76
N SER A 71 1.12 3.74 -20.24
CA SER A 71 2.05 2.63 -20.00
C SER A 71 2.99 2.98 -18.86
N TYR A 72 3.04 2.08 -17.88
CA TYR A 72 3.88 2.20 -16.70
C TYR A 72 4.89 1.07 -16.63
N THR A 73 6.07 1.38 -16.09
CA THR A 73 7.09 0.41 -15.72
C THR A 73 7.44 0.65 -14.26
N LEU A 74 7.18 -0.34 -13.41
CA LEU A 74 7.74 -0.39 -12.06
C LEU A 74 9.16 -0.95 -12.15
N LYS A 75 10.13 -0.25 -11.56
CA LYS A 75 11.47 -0.77 -11.31
C LYS A 75 11.71 -0.80 -9.82
N THR A 76 12.32 -1.89 -9.37
CA THR A 76 12.69 -2.11 -7.98
C THR A 76 14.20 -2.23 -7.88
N CYS A 77 14.78 -1.75 -6.78
CA CYS A 77 16.18 -1.89 -6.46
C CYS A 77 16.35 -2.09 -4.95
N ILE A 78 17.49 -2.63 -4.56
CA ILE A 78 17.90 -2.68 -3.16
C ILE A 78 19.23 -1.97 -2.98
N PHE A 79 19.42 -1.28 -1.86
CA PHE A 79 20.73 -0.74 -1.49
C PHE A 79 21.72 -1.88 -1.26
N GLN A 80 22.95 -1.72 -1.76
CA GLN A 80 24.02 -2.69 -1.58
C GLN A 80 24.51 -2.70 -0.13
N GLU A 81 24.77 -3.89 0.40
CA GLU A 81 25.29 -4.13 1.75
C GLU A 81 24.36 -3.59 2.84
N TRP A 82 23.05 -3.53 2.56
CA TRP A 82 22.06 -2.87 3.43
C TRP A 82 21.38 -3.83 4.41
N ASP A 83 21.07 -5.05 3.98
CA ASP A 83 20.41 -6.07 4.81
C ASP A 83 20.88 -7.46 4.39
N GLU A 84 20.91 -8.40 5.34
CA GLU A 84 21.21 -9.82 5.07
C GLU A 84 20.18 -10.46 4.11
N ASN A 85 18.97 -9.89 4.03
CA ASN A 85 17.85 -10.35 3.23
C ASN A 85 17.74 -9.63 1.88
N GLU A 86 18.86 -9.15 1.33
CA GLU A 86 18.97 -8.41 0.06
C GLU A 86 18.31 -9.07 -1.16
N ASN A 87 17.98 -10.37 -1.09
CA ASN A 87 17.35 -11.11 -2.17
C ASN A 87 15.83 -11.30 -1.98
N GLU A 88 15.28 -10.90 -0.85
CA GLU A 88 13.87 -11.15 -0.47
C GLU A 88 12.95 -9.95 -0.71
N GLY A 89 13.53 -8.79 -1.03
CA GLY A 89 12.77 -7.57 -1.23
C GLY A 89 13.53 -6.43 -1.91
N PHE A 90 12.98 -5.23 -1.76
CA PHE A 90 13.51 -3.98 -2.31
C PHE A 90 13.22 -2.83 -1.35
N ASN A 91 14.07 -1.82 -1.37
CA ASN A 91 13.90 -0.60 -0.57
C ASN A 91 13.98 0.67 -1.42
N VAL A 92 14.00 0.49 -2.74
CA VAL A 92 13.77 1.52 -3.74
C VAL A 92 12.74 1.03 -4.74
N LEU A 93 11.70 1.82 -4.96
CA LEU A 93 10.76 1.61 -6.06
C LEU A 93 10.66 2.89 -6.91
N SER A 94 10.64 2.71 -8.22
CA SER A 94 10.56 3.80 -9.18
C SER A 94 9.50 3.45 -10.21
N LEU A 95 8.49 4.31 -10.33
CA LEU A 95 7.48 4.22 -11.38
C LEU A 95 7.89 5.12 -12.52
N TYR A 96 7.96 4.52 -13.70
CA TYR A 96 8.16 5.24 -14.95
C TYR A 96 6.85 5.29 -15.71
N LYS A 97 6.44 6.47 -16.13
CA LYS A 97 5.30 6.67 -17.04
C LYS A 97 5.84 7.06 -18.40
N ASN A 98 5.51 6.28 -19.43
CA ASN A 98 5.98 6.51 -20.80
C ASN A 98 7.51 6.70 -20.89
N GLY A 99 8.28 5.94 -20.10
CA GLY A 99 9.74 5.97 -20.06
C GLY A 99 10.38 7.10 -19.23
N ARG A 100 9.59 7.96 -18.58
CA ARG A 100 10.08 9.02 -17.67
C ARG A 100 9.74 8.68 -16.22
N ILE A 101 10.61 9.03 -15.29
CA ILE A 101 10.33 8.84 -13.85
C ILE A 101 9.14 9.71 -13.47
N GLU A 102 8.10 9.07 -12.94
CA GLU A 102 6.89 9.69 -12.41
C GLU A 102 6.96 9.79 -10.88
N LEU A 103 7.42 8.72 -10.23
CA LEU A 103 7.57 8.62 -8.79
C LEU A 103 8.79 7.77 -8.46
N GLU A 104 9.58 8.18 -7.47
CA GLU A 104 10.64 7.36 -6.90
C GLU A 104 10.54 7.46 -5.37
N LEU A 105 10.42 6.30 -4.73
CA LEU A 105 10.37 6.16 -3.27
C LEU A 105 11.59 5.35 -2.81
N MET A 106 12.17 5.79 -1.69
CA MET A 106 13.30 5.13 -1.03
C MET A 106 13.00 5.05 0.46
N GLN A 107 13.26 3.89 1.06
CA GLN A 107 13.12 3.67 2.49
C GLN A 107 14.35 2.93 3.03
N PRO A 108 14.67 3.09 4.33
CA PRO A 108 15.62 2.19 4.97
C PRO A 108 15.06 0.77 5.04
N ASP A 109 13.77 0.63 5.31
CA ASP A 109 13.10 -0.66 5.42
C ASP A 109 12.77 -1.27 4.04
N ILE A 110 12.61 -2.60 4.03
CA ILE A 110 12.42 -3.42 2.83
C ILE A 110 10.94 -3.76 2.60
N TRP A 111 10.45 -3.46 1.40
CA TRP A 111 9.24 -4.06 0.82
C TRP A 111 9.54 -5.47 0.32
N THR A 112 8.64 -6.42 0.55
CA THR A 112 8.87 -7.84 0.23
C THR A 112 8.32 -8.21 -1.15
N TYR A 113 9.02 -9.04 -1.92
CA TYR A 113 8.49 -9.53 -3.22
C TYR A 113 7.42 -10.61 -3.05
N VAL A 114 7.57 -11.52 -2.07
CA VAL A 114 6.59 -12.58 -1.81
C VAL A 114 6.60 -12.93 -0.33
N TYR A 115 5.41 -13.05 0.24
CA TYR A 115 5.13 -13.26 1.66
C TYR A 115 5.31 -14.73 2.08
N SER A 116 6.49 -15.29 1.92
CA SER A 116 6.76 -16.70 2.27
C SER A 116 7.21 -16.93 3.72
N GLY A 117 7.36 -15.87 4.53
CA GLY A 117 7.86 -15.96 5.90
C GLY A 117 6.82 -15.56 6.95
N GLY A 118 6.38 -16.52 7.77
CA GLY A 118 5.82 -16.30 9.12
C GLY A 118 4.50 -15.53 9.28
N SER A 119 3.95 -14.89 8.24
CA SER A 119 2.67 -14.19 8.29
C SER A 119 1.51 -15.17 8.50
N ALA A 120 0.52 -14.80 9.32
CA ALA A 120 -0.75 -15.52 9.41
C ALA A 120 -1.61 -15.39 8.13
N ILE A 121 -1.26 -14.41 7.27
CA ILE A 121 -1.93 -14.13 6.00
C ILE A 121 -0.98 -14.49 4.86
N ASP A 122 -1.42 -15.39 3.98
CA ASP A 122 -0.75 -15.65 2.71
C ASP A 122 -1.23 -14.63 1.68
N PHE A 123 -0.48 -13.54 1.52
CA PHE A 123 -0.92 -12.47 0.62
C PHE A 123 -0.92 -12.86 -0.86
N ARG A 124 -0.35 -14.02 -1.22
CA ARG A 124 -0.50 -14.63 -2.55
C ARG A 124 -1.96 -14.97 -2.87
N ASP A 125 -2.83 -15.06 -1.86
CA ASP A 125 -4.27 -15.24 -2.05
C ASP A 125 -4.93 -14.00 -2.68
N TYR A 126 -4.30 -12.82 -2.58
CA TYR A 126 -4.84 -11.57 -3.13
C TYR A 126 -4.20 -11.14 -4.45
N THR A 127 -3.05 -11.72 -4.82
CA THR A 127 -2.32 -11.34 -6.02
C THR A 127 -1.31 -12.41 -6.45
N ASP A 128 -1.16 -12.60 -7.76
CA ASP A 128 -0.04 -13.33 -8.37
C ASP A 128 1.14 -12.39 -8.73
N ASN A 129 0.95 -11.08 -8.58
CA ASN A 129 1.99 -10.08 -8.77
C ASN A 129 2.96 -10.07 -7.58
N GLN A 130 4.22 -10.38 -7.85
CA GLN A 130 5.30 -10.45 -6.87
C GLN A 130 5.83 -9.08 -6.39
N PHE A 131 5.18 -7.97 -6.72
CA PHE A 131 5.67 -6.63 -6.38
C PHE A 131 4.69 -5.88 -5.49
N PHE A 132 3.39 -6.01 -5.77
CA PHE A 132 2.33 -5.31 -5.07
C PHE A 132 1.00 -6.03 -5.24
N ILE A 133 0.05 -5.73 -4.37
CA ILE A 133 -1.35 -6.13 -4.53
C ILE A 133 -2.06 -5.05 -5.39
N PRO A 134 -2.53 -5.39 -6.61
CA PRO A 134 -3.24 -4.44 -7.46
C PRO A 134 -4.70 -4.30 -7.03
N ILE A 135 -5.13 -3.08 -6.70
CA ILE A 135 -6.53 -2.75 -6.44
C ILE A 135 -7.04 -1.83 -7.55
N LYS A 136 -7.85 -2.39 -8.46
CA LYS A 136 -8.44 -1.61 -9.54
C LYS A 136 -9.52 -0.69 -8.99
N LEU A 137 -9.26 0.62 -8.97
CA LEU A 137 -10.20 1.63 -8.50
C LEU A 137 -11.20 2.03 -9.60
N SER A 138 -10.72 2.12 -10.84
CA SER A 138 -11.55 2.41 -12.02
C SER A 138 -10.86 1.88 -13.31
N PRO A 139 -11.45 2.06 -14.51
CA PRO A 139 -10.76 1.77 -15.77
C PRO A 139 -9.46 2.58 -15.99
N ILE A 140 -9.34 3.74 -15.35
CA ILE A 140 -8.22 4.69 -15.53
C ILE A 140 -7.42 4.92 -14.25
N SER A 141 -7.63 4.11 -13.20
CA SER A 141 -6.91 4.23 -11.94
C SER A 141 -6.68 2.88 -11.25
N LEU A 142 -5.49 2.74 -10.68
CA LEU A 142 -4.99 1.54 -10.00
C LEU A 142 -4.29 1.97 -8.70
N ALA A 143 -4.70 1.40 -7.57
CA ALA A 143 -3.92 1.43 -6.35
C ALA A 143 -2.97 0.22 -6.32
N MET A 144 -1.73 0.46 -5.95
CA MET A 144 -0.67 -0.53 -5.76
C MET A 144 -0.32 -0.55 -4.28
N VAL A 145 -0.60 -1.68 -3.63
CA VAL A 145 -0.31 -1.84 -2.20
C VAL A 145 0.99 -2.62 -2.05
N PHE A 146 2.01 -1.96 -1.52
CA PHE A 146 3.29 -2.52 -1.17
C PHE A 146 3.32 -2.77 0.33
N LEU A 147 3.76 -3.94 0.76
CA LEU A 147 3.94 -4.26 2.17
C LEU A 147 5.41 -4.51 2.44
N GLY A 148 5.89 -3.96 3.55
CA GLY A 148 7.21 -4.25 4.08
C GLY A 148 7.14 -4.94 5.42
N TRP A 149 8.25 -5.56 5.79
CA TRP A 149 8.45 -6.14 7.13
C TRP A 149 9.46 -5.28 7.86
N PRO A 150 9.08 -4.58 8.94
CA PRO A 150 10.08 -3.94 9.78
C PRO A 150 10.89 -5.01 10.50
N TYR A 151 12.20 -4.76 10.61
CA TYR A 151 13.07 -5.59 11.43
C TYR A 151 12.60 -5.55 12.90
N GLY A 152 12.42 -6.71 13.54
CA GLY A 152 12.05 -6.79 14.96
C GLY A 152 10.58 -7.06 15.28
N GLY A 153 9.73 -7.33 14.28
CA GLY A 153 8.35 -7.79 14.51
C GLY A 153 7.33 -6.68 14.75
N ASP A 154 7.69 -5.43 14.43
CA ASP A 154 6.72 -4.34 14.35
C ASP A 154 5.70 -4.58 13.21
N MET A 155 4.58 -3.87 13.28
CA MET A 155 3.47 -4.02 12.33
C MET A 155 3.98 -3.83 10.89
N PRO A 156 3.62 -4.69 9.92
CA PRO A 156 4.01 -4.48 8.53
C PRO A 156 3.60 -3.08 8.10
N TYR A 157 4.57 -2.29 7.62
CA TYR A 157 4.26 -0.98 7.07
C TYR A 157 3.71 -1.17 5.66
N MET A 158 2.68 -0.40 5.35
CA MET A 158 1.98 -0.45 4.08
C MET A 158 2.23 0.86 3.36
N THR A 159 2.60 0.77 2.09
CA THR A 159 2.70 1.92 1.19
C THR A 159 1.69 1.75 0.09
N ILE A 160 0.78 2.72 -0.06
CA ILE A 160 -0.17 2.73 -1.16
C ILE A 160 0.29 3.78 -2.16
N VAL A 161 0.45 3.36 -3.42
CA VAL A 161 0.68 4.27 -4.54
C VAL A 161 -0.47 4.15 -5.51
N VAL A 162 -1.11 5.27 -5.82
CA VAL A 162 -2.14 5.33 -6.84
C VAL A 162 -1.52 5.81 -8.13
N ALA A 163 -1.79 5.09 -9.22
CA ALA A 163 -1.47 5.50 -10.57
C ALA A 163 -2.77 5.73 -11.37
N THR A 164 -2.77 6.76 -12.19
CA THR A 164 -3.84 7.10 -13.14
C THR A 164 -3.26 7.31 -14.53
N GLU A 165 -4.09 7.65 -15.52
CA GLU A 165 -3.56 8.12 -16.81
C GLU A 165 -2.82 9.46 -16.69
N LYS A 166 -3.04 10.24 -15.63
CA LYS A 166 -2.53 11.60 -15.44
C LYS A 166 -1.27 11.63 -14.58
N GLU A 167 -1.20 10.87 -13.51
CA GLU A 167 -0.09 10.91 -12.57
C GLU A 167 0.07 9.61 -11.76
N ALA A 168 1.15 9.50 -10.98
CA ALA A 168 1.26 8.52 -9.90
C ALA A 168 1.71 9.21 -8.61
N ASN A 169 1.09 8.84 -7.48
CA ASN A 169 1.37 9.48 -6.20
C ASN A 169 1.20 8.51 -5.03
N ILE A 170 1.96 8.74 -3.95
CA ILE A 170 1.71 8.09 -2.66
C ILE A 170 0.41 8.63 -2.08
N VAL A 171 -0.40 7.77 -1.46
CA VAL A 171 -1.68 8.13 -0.84
C VAL A 171 -1.83 7.52 0.53
#